data_AF-A0A1C6EQL4-F1
#
_entry.id   AF-A0A1C6EQL4-F1
#
_cell.length_a   1.000
_cell.length_b   1.000
_cell.length_c   1.000
_cell.angle_alpha   90.00
_cell.angle_beta   90.00
_cell.angle_gamma   90.00
#
_symmetry.space_group_name_H-M   'P 1'
#
loop_
_entity.id
_entity.type
_entity.pdbx_description
1 polymer ?
#
loop_
_entity_poly.entity_id
_entity_poly.type
_entity_poly.pdbx_seq_one_letter_code
_entity_poly.pdbx_strand_id
1 'polypeptide(L)' 'MGICEGIAVLNFGRIIAKGTPDEIRNNPQVIEAYLGKKEG' A
#
# COMPACT_ATOMS: atom_id res chain seq x y z
N MET A 1 -0.12 -7.66 8.16
CA MET A 1 1.07 -6.90 7.71
C MET A 1 2.08 -6.98 8.85
N GLY A 2 2.75 -8.12 9.01
CA GLY A 2 3.49 -8.40 10.26
C GLY A 2 4.52 -9.53 10.13
N ILE A 3 4.93 -9.83 8.90
CA ILE A 3 6.00 -10.82 8.61
C ILE A 3 7.16 -10.14 7.90
N CYS A 4 6.88 -9.16 7.03
CA CYS A 4 7.89 -8.39 6.31
C CYS A 4 8.15 -7.04 6.98
N GLU A 5 9.43 -6.64 7.09
CA GLU A 5 9.84 -5.31 7.57
C GLU A 5 9.55 -4.20 6.55
N GLY A 6 9.45 -4.55 5.26
CA GLY A 6 9.19 -3.60 4.18
C GLY A 6 8.32 -4.19 3.08
N ILE A 7 7.56 -3.32 2.43
CA ILE A 7 6.59 -3.65 1.38
C ILE A 7 6.79 -2.68 0.22
N ALA A 8 6.74 -3.22 -1.01
CA ALA A 8 6.66 -2.44 -2.23
C ALA A 8 5.31 -2.71 -2.90
N VAL A 9 4.63 -1.64 -3.31
CA VAL A 9 3.35 -1.72 -4.03
C VAL A 9 3.57 -1.36 -5.48
N LEU A 10 3.21 -2.28 -6.37
CA LEU A 10 3.31 -2.16 -7.81
C LEU A 10 1.91 -1.96 -8.38
N ASN A 11 1.69 -0.92 -9.19
CA ASN A 11 0.48 -0.71 -9.97
C ASN A 11 0.84 -0.56 -11.46
N PHE A 12 0.22 -1.35 -12.34
CA PHE A 12 0.49 -1.35 -13.79
C PHE A 12 1.98 -1.35 -14.17
N GLY A 13 2.77 -2.20 -13.50
CA GLY A 13 4.21 -2.33 -13.78
C GLY A 13 5.06 -1.17 -13.24
N ARG A 14 4.49 -0.24 -12.46
CA ARG A 14 5.22 0.85 -11.80
C ARG A 14 5.09 0.77 -10.29
N ILE A 15 6.19 1.04 -9.60
CA ILE A 15 6.17 1.10 -8.13
C ILE A 15 5.52 2.42 -7.73
N ILE A 16 4.46 2.33 -6.93
CA ILE A 16 3.72 3.50 -6.44
C ILE A 16 4.01 3.81 -4.97
N ALA A 17 4.47 2.83 -4.19
CA ALA A 17 4.86 3.04 -2.80
C ALA A 17 5.90 1.99 -2.34
N LYS A 18 6.79 2.39 -1.43
CA LYS A 18 7.69 1.50 -0.68
C LYS A 18 7.79 1.98 0.76
N GLY A 19 7.73 1.07 1.72
CA GLY A 19 7.82 1.43 3.14
C GLY A 19 7.44 0.28 4.05
N THR A 20 7.36 0.59 5.33
CA THR A 20 6.85 -0.33 6.36
C THR A 20 5.39 -0.70 6.13
N PRO A 21 4.93 -1.81 6.74
CA PRO A 21 3.51 -2.13 6.89
C PRO A 21 2.58 -0.93 7.12
N ASP A 22 2.82 -0.16 8.17
CA ASP A 22 1.94 0.95 8.55
C ASP A 22 1.96 2.09 7.53
N GLU A 23 3.11 2.41 6.95
CA GLU A 23 3.22 3.44 5.90
C GLU A 23 2.43 3.05 4.66
N ILE A 24 2.55 1.80 4.20
CA ILE A 24 1.86 1.32 3.00
C ILE A 24 0.35 1.25 3.23
N ARG A 25 -0.11 0.82 4.41
CA ARG A 25 -1.53 0.71 4.74
C ARG A 25 -2.24 2.08 4.71
N ASN A 26 -1.54 3.12 5.15
CA ASN A 26 -2.07 4.48 5.21
C ASN A 26 -1.72 5.31 3.96
N ASN A 27 -1.01 4.74 2.99
CA ASN A 27 -0.63 5.45 1.78
C ASN A 27 -1.87 5.68 0.88
N PRO A 28 -2.21 6.94 0.56
CA PRO A 28 -3.42 7.26 -0.20
C PRO A 28 -3.43 6.67 -1.61
N GLN A 29 -2.27 6.60 -2.28
CA GLN A 29 -2.15 6.01 -3.62
C GLN A 29 -2.37 4.49 -3.59
N VAL A 30 -1.92 3.83 -2.53
CA VAL A 30 -2.13 2.39 -2.32
C VAL A 30 -3.59 2.11 -2.01
N ILE A 31 -4.22 2.93 -1.17
CA ILE A 31 -5.63 2.80 -0.81
C ILE A 31 -6.51 2.94 -2.06
N GLU A 32 -6.27 3.97 -2.86
CA GLU A 32 -7.01 4.22 -4.10
C GLU A 32 -6.85 3.07 -5.11
N ALA A 33 -5.62 2.55 -5.28
CA ALA A 33 -5.32 1.54 -6.29
C ALA A 33 -5.75 0.11 -5.88
N TYR A 34 -5.76 -0.24 -4.59
CA TYR A 34 -5.87 -1.63 -4.15
C TYR A 34 -6.84 -1.92 -3.00
N LEU A 35 -7.02 -0.98 -2.06
CA LEU A 35 -7.80 -1.26 -0.85
C LEU A 35 -9.24 -0.72 -0.92
N GLY A 36 -9.50 0.22 -1.83
CA GLY A 36 -10.76 0.96 -1.89
C GLY A 36 -10.92 1.90 -0.70
N LYS A 37 -11.82 2.88 -0.81
CA LYS A 37 -12.28 3.61 0.38
C LYS A 37 -13.02 2.62 1.26
N LYS A 38 -12.63 2.47 2.52
CA LYS A 38 -13.44 1.77 3.51
C LYS A 38 -14.83 2.39 3.50
N GLU A 39 -15.82 1.67 2.98
CA GLU A 39 -17.21 1.96 3.30
C GLU A 39 -17.37 1.75 4.81
N GLY A 40 -18.08 2.69 5.44
CA GLY A 40 -18.16 2.86 6.90
C GLY A 40 -18.70 1.65 7.64
#